data_AF-A0A965M768-F1
#
_entry.id   AF-A0A965M768-F1
#
_cell.length_a   1.000
_cell.length_b   1.000
_cell.length_c   1.000
_cell.angle_alpha   90.00
_cell.angle_beta   90.00
_cell.angle_gamma   90.00
#
_symmetry.space_group_name_H-M   'P 1'
#
loop_
_entity.id
_entity.type
_entity.pdbx_description
1 polymer ?
#
loop_
_entity_poly.entity_id
_entity_poly.type
_entity_poly.pdbx_seq_one_letter_code
_entity_poly.pdbx_strand_id
1 'polypeptide(L)'
;MHLQNLEKRSLKSNSHGHPAFLKRPLSLTLRLMPLALAALLLAISLTSCSRPDGRLAERAHQLLNEGKLQQAQESLQDGFRQFPQSVALRQERLRLNLLAGQPELAAAEAQQILQTQPSAQPYRL
;
A
#
# COMPACT_ATOMS: atom_id res chain seq x y z
N MET A 1 -37.29 -23.21 -69.94
CA MET A 1 -37.38 -22.46 -71.22
C MET A 1 -37.64 -20.99 -70.90
N HIS A 2 -37.06 -20.08 -71.69
CA HIS A 2 -37.03 -18.60 -71.58
C HIS A 2 -36.10 -18.01 -70.52
N LEU A 3 -34.85 -17.60 -70.85
CA LEU A 3 -34.38 -16.49 -71.70
C LEU A 3 -34.82 -15.09 -71.25
N GLN A 4 -33.81 -14.37 -70.72
CA GLN A 4 -33.41 -13.01 -71.06
C GLN A 4 -34.47 -11.90 -71.01
N ASN A 5 -34.21 -10.86 -70.21
CA ASN A 5 -34.07 -9.53 -70.80
C ASN A 5 -33.27 -8.56 -69.93
N LEU A 6 -32.32 -7.90 -70.59
CA LEU A 6 -31.62 -6.73 -70.12
C LEU A 6 -32.60 -5.54 -70.08
N GLU A 7 -32.54 -4.72 -69.04
CA GLU A 7 -32.65 -3.29 -69.27
C GLU A 7 -31.78 -2.48 -68.30
N LYS A 8 -30.76 -1.87 -68.89
CA LYS A 8 -29.98 -0.77 -68.33
C LYS A 8 -30.80 0.50 -68.51
N ARG A 9 -30.84 1.38 -67.50
CA ARG A 9 -30.71 2.86 -67.56
C ARG A 9 -31.31 3.45 -66.29
N SER A 10 -30.48 4.05 -65.44
CA SER A 10 -30.18 5.49 -65.49
C SER A 10 -31.39 6.31 -65.04
N LEU A 11 -31.33 6.84 -63.82
CA LEU A 11 -31.56 8.27 -63.53
C LEU A 11 -31.35 8.55 -62.02
N LYS A 12 -30.18 9.13 -61.74
CA LYS A 12 -30.03 10.34 -60.91
C LYS A 12 -30.55 10.28 -59.46
N SER A 13 -29.78 9.61 -58.61
CA SER A 13 -29.72 9.92 -57.18
C SER A 13 -28.81 11.13 -56.99
N ASN A 14 -29.36 12.28 -56.58
CA ASN A 14 -28.61 13.27 -55.80
C ASN A 14 -29.56 14.25 -55.08
N SER A 15 -30.17 13.79 -54.00
CA SER A 15 -30.80 14.65 -53.00
C SER A 15 -29.71 15.17 -52.05
N HIS A 16 -29.16 16.35 -52.33
CA HIS A 16 -28.36 17.10 -51.35
C HIS A 16 -29.31 17.74 -50.32
N GLY A 17 -29.75 16.93 -49.36
CA GLY A 17 -30.34 17.39 -48.11
C GLY A 17 -29.24 17.56 -47.07
N HIS A 18 -29.14 18.77 -46.52
CA HIS A 18 -28.29 19.09 -45.37
C HIS A 18 -28.46 18.10 -44.22
N PRO A 19 -27.38 17.75 -43.51
CA PRO A 19 -27.50 17.55 -42.07
C PRO A 19 -26.87 18.72 -41.31
N ALA A 20 -27.79 19.44 -40.68
CA ALA A 20 -27.67 20.21 -39.46
C ALA A 20 -26.39 19.97 -38.65
N PHE A 21 -25.65 21.06 -38.54
CA PHE A 21 -24.70 21.35 -37.48
C PHE A 21 -25.43 21.30 -36.13
N LEU A 22 -25.18 20.31 -35.27
CA LEU A 22 -25.64 20.36 -33.88
C LEU A 22 -24.65 19.65 -32.93
N LYS A 23 -23.78 20.51 -32.39
CA LYS A 23 -23.39 20.61 -30.98
C LYS A 23 -22.94 19.31 -30.29
N ARG A 24 -21.62 19.13 -30.22
CA ARG A 24 -20.97 18.49 -29.08
C ARG A 24 -21.11 19.40 -27.84
N PRO A 25 -21.70 18.96 -26.71
CA PRO A 25 -21.40 19.59 -25.43
C PRO A 25 -20.15 18.95 -24.85
N LEU A 26 -19.04 19.63 -25.08
CA LEU A 26 -17.74 19.41 -24.46
C LEU A 26 -17.74 20.18 -23.14
N SER A 27 -18.27 19.60 -22.07
CA SER A 27 -18.23 20.19 -20.73
C SER A 27 -18.74 19.22 -19.67
N LEU A 28 -17.93 18.21 -19.33
CA LEU A 28 -18.16 17.39 -18.13
C LEU A 28 -16.85 17.08 -17.40
N THR A 29 -15.97 18.07 -17.30
CA THR A 29 -14.67 17.95 -16.61
C THR A 29 -14.44 19.08 -15.61
N LEU A 30 -15.51 19.62 -15.02
CA LEU A 30 -15.38 20.78 -14.12
C LEU A 30 -16.17 20.69 -12.81
N ARG A 31 -16.47 19.48 -12.29
CA ARG A 31 -17.04 19.32 -10.93
C ARG A 31 -16.60 18.07 -10.17
N LEU A 32 -15.59 17.33 -10.62
CA LEU A 32 -15.12 16.10 -9.96
C LEU A 32 -13.79 16.26 -9.18
N MET A 33 -13.08 17.38 -9.36
CA MET A 33 -11.79 17.61 -8.68
C MET A 33 -11.83 17.67 -7.13
N PRO A 34 -12.86 18.23 -6.45
CA PRO A 34 -12.78 18.36 -5.00
C PRO A 34 -12.95 17.02 -4.28
N LEU A 35 -13.65 16.06 -4.89
CA LEU A 35 -13.91 14.76 -4.26
C LEU A 35 -12.68 13.85 -4.30
N ALA A 36 -11.96 13.84 -5.43
CA ALA A 36 -10.72 13.08 -5.57
C ALA A 36 -9.60 13.65 -4.68
N LEU A 37 -9.51 14.98 -4.59
CA LEU A 37 -8.55 15.65 -3.71
C LEU A 37 -8.88 15.43 -2.23
N ALA A 38 -10.15 15.47 -1.85
CA ALA A 38 -10.58 15.15 -0.49
C ALA A 38 -10.29 13.69 -0.12
N ALA A 39 -10.53 12.74 -1.04
CA ALA A 39 -10.20 11.33 -0.82
C ALA A 39 -8.68 11.10 -0.70
N LEU A 40 -7.87 11.81 -1.50
CA LEU A 40 -6.42 11.77 -1.41
C LEU A 40 -5.92 12.36 -0.08
N LEU A 41 -6.47 13.48 0.37
CA LEU A 41 -6.15 14.10 1.66
C LEU A 41 -6.56 13.22 2.84
N LEU A 42 -7.71 12.54 2.76
CA LEU A 42 -8.14 11.56 3.77
C LEU A 42 -7.17 10.36 3.82
N ALA A 43 -6.75 9.85 2.65
CA ALA A 43 -5.78 8.77 2.55
C ALA A 43 -4.38 9.15 3.09
N ILE A 44 -3.96 10.40 2.88
CA ILE A 44 -2.70 10.95 3.45
C ILE A 44 -2.83 11.11 4.98
N SER A 45 -4.02 11.46 5.48
CA SER A 45 -4.26 11.61 6.92
C SER A 45 -4.22 10.26 7.65
N LEU A 46 -4.72 9.19 7.02
CA LEU A 46 -4.67 7.81 7.55
C LEU A 46 -3.25 7.21 7.54
N THR A 47 -2.35 7.72 6.69
CA THR A 47 -0.94 7.29 6.65
C THR A 47 -0.07 7.97 7.72
N SER A 48 -0.56 9.02 8.38
CA SER A 48 0.10 9.67 9.53
C SER A 48 -0.23 9.02 10.88
N CYS A 49 -0.91 7.88 10.89
CA CYS A 49 -1.04 7.07 12.10
C CYS A 49 0.31 6.46 12.47
N SER A 50 1.03 7.11 13.40
CA SER A 50 2.20 6.51 14.06
C SER A 50 1.81 5.12 14.56
N ARG A 51 2.43 4.06 14.03
CA ARG A 51 2.05 2.71 14.44
C ARG A 51 2.36 2.54 15.93
N PRO A 52 1.39 2.13 16.76
CA PRO A 52 1.56 2.08 18.21
C PRO A 52 2.65 1.08 18.64
N ASP A 53 2.84 0.00 17.88
CA ASP A 53 3.94 -0.95 18.08
C ASP A 53 5.33 -0.33 17.87
N GLY A 54 5.44 0.62 16.93
CA GLY A 54 6.67 1.37 16.69
C GLY A 54 7.11 2.21 17.90
N ARG A 55 6.18 2.83 18.63
CA ARG A 55 6.52 3.58 19.86
C ARG A 55 7.00 2.66 20.98
N LEU A 56 6.43 1.46 21.08
CA LEU A 56 6.85 0.46 22.07
C LEU A 56 8.22 -0.14 21.72
N ALA A 57 8.49 -0.37 20.43
CA ALA A 57 9.81 -0.76 19.94
C ALA A 57 10.84 0.32 20.22
N GLU A 58 10.54 1.59 19.94
CA GLU A 58 11.43 2.72 20.24
C GLU A 58 11.77 2.81 21.74
N ARG A 59 10.78 2.61 22.61
CA ARG A 59 11.01 2.56 24.06
C ARG A 59 11.96 1.41 24.45
N ALA A 60 11.75 0.22 23.91
CA ALA A 60 12.63 -0.92 24.14
C ALA A 60 14.05 -0.63 23.65
N HIS A 61 14.17 -0.05 22.46
CA HIS A 61 15.43 0.37 21.85
C HIS A 61 16.22 1.32 22.77
N GLN A 62 15.56 2.33 23.32
CA GLN A 62 16.17 3.28 24.26
C GLN A 62 16.66 2.58 25.53
N LEU A 63 15.86 1.68 26.11
CA LEU A 63 16.26 0.90 27.28
C LEU A 63 17.48 0.00 27.00
N LEU A 64 17.56 -0.60 25.80
CA LEU A 64 18.72 -1.37 25.36
C LEU A 64 19.97 -0.49 25.19
N ASN A 65 19.84 0.71 24.62
CA ASN A 65 20.93 1.68 24.51
C ASN A 65 21.46 2.13 25.88
N GLU A 66 20.58 2.26 26.86
CA GLU A 66 20.93 2.59 28.25
C GLU A 66 21.47 1.40 29.05
N GLY A 67 21.57 0.20 28.46
CA GLY A 67 22.01 -1.02 29.14
C GLY A 67 20.98 -1.59 30.13
N LYS A 68 19.75 -1.08 30.16
CA LYS A 68 18.66 -1.51 31.04
C LYS A 68 17.96 -2.76 30.49
N LEU A 69 18.71 -3.86 30.35
CA LEU A 69 18.25 -5.08 29.67
C LEU A 69 16.95 -5.66 30.27
N GLN A 70 16.82 -5.68 31.59
CA GLN A 70 15.64 -6.24 32.26
C GLN A 70 14.38 -5.40 32.00
N GLN A 71 14.50 -4.07 32.05
CA GLN A 71 13.37 -3.17 31.73
C GLN A 71 13.00 -3.25 30.25
N ALA A 72 13.99 -3.40 29.36
CA ALA A 72 13.74 -3.62 27.94
C ALA A 72 12.96 -4.94 27.71
N GLN A 73 13.33 -6.01 28.41
CA GLN A 73 12.63 -7.29 28.35
C GLN A 73 11.17 -7.17 28.81
N GLU A 74 10.91 -6.50 29.93
CA GLU A 74 9.56 -6.23 30.43
C GLU A 74 8.75 -5.41 29.42
N SER A 75 9.32 -4.32 28.91
CA SER A 75 8.68 -3.47 27.90
C SER A 75 8.35 -4.24 26.61
N LEU A 76 9.24 -5.14 26.17
CA LEU A 76 8.99 -5.99 25.02
C LEU A 76 7.89 -7.01 25.30
N GLN A 77 7.86 -7.62 26.49
CA GLN A 77 6.82 -8.56 26.87
C GLN A 77 5.44 -7.89 26.85
N ASP A 78 5.32 -6.69 27.42
CA ASP A 78 4.09 -5.89 27.37
C ASP A 78 3.70 -5.54 25.93
N GLY A 79 4.68 -5.18 25.11
CA GLY A 79 4.46 -4.88 23.69
C GLY A 79 3.93 -6.09 22.92
N PHE A 80 4.49 -7.28 23.12
CA PHE A 80 4.04 -8.50 22.44
C PHE A 80 2.66 -8.97 22.88
N ARG A 81 2.22 -8.66 24.12
CA ARG A 81 0.82 -8.93 24.52
C ARG A 81 -0.17 -8.13 23.68
N GLN A 82 0.21 -6.92 23.26
CA GLN A 82 -0.65 -6.03 22.45
C GLN A 82 -0.46 -6.26 20.95
N PHE A 83 0.78 -6.50 20.51
CA PHE A 83 1.18 -6.62 19.11
C PHE A 83 2.02 -7.88 18.88
N PRO A 84 1.43 -9.08 18.95
CA PRO A 84 2.15 -10.35 18.91
C PRO A 84 2.90 -10.62 17.60
N GLN A 85 2.52 -9.93 16.51
CA GLN A 85 3.11 -10.08 15.18
C GLN A 85 3.99 -8.88 14.79
N SER A 86 4.29 -7.96 15.71
CA SER A 86 5.09 -6.77 15.38
C SER A 86 6.52 -7.16 15.01
N VAL A 87 6.90 -6.86 13.77
CA VAL A 87 8.28 -7.01 13.29
C VAL A 87 9.22 -6.04 14.03
N ALA A 88 8.75 -4.83 14.36
CA ALA A 88 9.56 -3.84 15.07
C ALA A 88 9.93 -4.32 16.48
N LEU A 89 8.96 -4.84 17.24
CA LEU A 89 9.24 -5.44 18.56
C LEU A 89 10.16 -6.67 18.44
N ARG A 90 10.03 -7.43 17.35
CA ARG A 90 10.87 -8.60 17.08
C ARG A 90 12.33 -8.22 16.82
N GLN A 91 12.58 -7.12 16.11
CA GLN A 91 13.93 -6.57 15.91
C GLN A 91 14.59 -6.22 17.25
N GLU A 92 13.84 -5.59 18.15
CA GLU A 92 14.37 -5.25 19.47
C GLU A 92 14.58 -6.48 20.37
N ARG A 93 13.73 -7.51 20.28
CA ARG A 93 13.96 -8.79 20.99
C ARG A 93 15.18 -9.53 20.44
N LEU A 94 15.40 -9.50 19.12
CA LEU A 94 16.62 -10.00 18.50
C LEU A 94 17.85 -9.31 19.10
N ARG A 95 17.84 -7.97 19.18
CA ARG A 95 18.93 -7.19 19.75
C ARG A 95 19.17 -7.50 21.23
N LEU A 96 18.11 -7.60 22.02
CA LEU A 96 18.19 -8.01 23.43
C LEU A 96 18.90 -9.38 23.55
N ASN A 97 18.51 -10.36 22.74
CA ASN A 97 19.11 -11.70 22.76
C ASN A 97 20.61 -11.66 22.41
N LEU A 98 21.02 -10.82 21.45
CA LEU A 98 22.45 -10.63 21.14
C LEU A 98 23.22 -10.04 22.33
N LEU A 99 22.67 -8.99 22.96
CA LEU A 99 23.26 -8.36 24.14
C LEU A 99 23.33 -9.30 25.35
N ALA A 100 22.36 -10.21 25.47
CA ALA A 100 22.31 -11.22 26.51
C ALA A 100 23.21 -12.44 26.23
N GLY A 101 23.95 -12.47 25.11
CA GLY A 101 24.80 -13.60 24.73
C GLY A 101 24.02 -14.84 24.30
N GLN A 102 22.83 -14.66 23.74
CA GLN A 102 21.91 -15.73 23.32
C GLN A 102 21.73 -15.72 21.78
N PRO A 103 22.78 -16.06 21.00
CA PRO A 103 22.77 -15.92 19.54
C PRO A 103 21.77 -16.85 18.85
N GLU A 104 21.49 -18.03 19.40
CA GLU A 104 20.52 -18.98 18.84
C GLU A 104 19.11 -18.40 18.88
N LEU A 105 18.75 -17.75 19.99
CA LEU A 105 17.46 -17.08 20.12
C LEU A 105 17.40 -15.85 19.21
N ALA A 106 18.47 -15.08 19.09
CA ALA A 106 18.55 -13.98 18.13
C ALA A 106 18.36 -14.45 16.67
N ALA A 107 18.98 -15.57 16.29
CA ALA A 107 18.83 -16.16 14.96
C ALA A 107 17.39 -16.61 14.70
N ALA A 108 16.72 -17.20 15.68
CA ALA A 108 15.31 -17.57 15.57
C ALA A 108 14.41 -16.33 15.32
N GLU A 109 14.67 -15.22 16.02
CA GLU A 109 13.96 -13.96 15.76
C GLU A 109 14.22 -13.44 14.34
N ALA A 110 15.47 -13.48 13.88
CA ALA A 110 15.86 -13.02 12.55
C ALA A 110 15.13 -13.82 11.46
N GLN A 111 15.06 -15.14 11.62
CA GLN A 111 14.33 -16.02 10.71
C GLN A 111 12.84 -15.66 10.66
N GLN A 112 12.22 -15.41 11.81
CA GLN A 112 10.80 -15.02 11.86
C GLN A 112 10.55 -13.64 11.23
N ILE A 113 11.49 -12.70 11.35
CA ILE A 113 11.44 -11.41 10.64
C ILE A 113 11.47 -11.64 9.14
N LEU A 114 12.40 -12.45 8.63
CA LEU A 114 12.54 -12.72 7.19
C LEU A 114 11.35 -13.50 6.62
N GLN A 115 10.75 -14.40 7.40
CA GLN A 115 9.52 -15.09 7.00
C GLN A 115 8.34 -14.12 6.87
N THR A 116 8.29 -13.07 7.70
CA THR A 116 7.20 -12.07 7.68
C THR A 116 7.46 -10.98 6.64
N GLN A 117 8.69 -10.52 6.50
CA GLN A 117 9.18 -9.56 5.50
C GLN A 117 10.50 -10.04 4.91
N PRO A 118 10.47 -10.73 3.75
CA PRO A 118 11.68 -11.28 3.12
C PRO A 118 12.73 -10.22 2.73
N SER A 119 12.31 -8.98 2.49
CA SER A 119 13.19 -7.85 2.17
C SER A 119 13.67 -7.06 3.39
N ALA A 120 13.26 -7.44 4.60
CA ALA A 120 13.66 -6.72 5.80
C ALA A 120 15.14 -6.98 6.13
N GLN A 121 15.81 -5.94 6.63
CA GLN A 121 17.07 -6.10 7.36
C GLN A 121 16.71 -6.46 8.82
N PRO A 122 16.98 -7.69 9.30
CA PRO A 122 16.52 -8.12 10.62
C PRO A 122 17.22 -7.39 11.76
N TYR A 123 18.47 -7.00 11.54
CA TYR A 123 19.24 -6.23 12.49
C TYR A 123 19.40 -4.80 11.97
N ARG A 124 19.17 -3.83 12.85
CA ARG A 124 19.45 -2.40 12.62
C ARG A 124 20.51 -1.96 13.62
N LEU A 125 21.52 -1.26 13.10
CA LEU A 125 22.63 -0.70 13.88
C LEU A 125 22.21 0.59 14.57
#